data_AF-A0A354UX63-F1
#
_entry.id   AF-A0A354UX63-F1
#
_cell.length_a   1.000
_cell.length_b   1.000
_cell.length_c   1.000
_cell.angle_alpha   90.00
_cell.angle_beta   90.00
_cell.angle_gamma   90.00
#
_symmetry.space_group_name_H-M   'P 1'
#
loop_
_entity.id
_entity.type
_entity.pdbx_description
1 polymer ?
#
loop_
_entity_poly.entity_id
_entity_poly.type
_entity_poly.pdbx_seq_one_letter_code
_entity_poly.pdbx_strand_id
1 'polypeptide(L)'
;MDIYNPSEVKKTAVRRLRDAGSAKKVALVYAGLTLGLSALVVLLSLVLDLLIDQSGGLDGMGRRTVLISLQNILPIIAIPVSLCLELGYQAAMLRVARGQCVTPQSLRLGFDRLWVLLRCVLLEAAILFGACLGGLYLGSLLFMMSPFSDRAVELLQPLMENATVMNPQVVLDSGVYDQLMGAMAPAFGLCLILMAVMAVPLAFRYRMAQYVIIDKPGIPAMMALRESRKMMKGNAGRLLKLDISLWWYYGLDVLARLLCYGDTILALAGVSLPWSDTVSYYGFFAVYLAVQFAIYYFLRNRVETAYAIAYDSIRPKEAQTGGAVLGSIFQ
;
A
#
# COMPACT_ATOMS: atom_id res chain seq x y z
N MET A 1 -10.25 13.22 -25.34
CA MET A 1 -10.66 11.84 -25.04
C MET A 1 -11.59 11.92 -23.85
N ASP A 2 -12.82 11.49 -24.01
CA ASP A 2 -13.81 11.60 -22.95
C ASP A 2 -13.57 10.49 -21.92
N ILE A 3 -13.35 10.87 -20.66
CA ILE A 3 -13.22 9.94 -19.51
C ILE A 3 -14.53 9.17 -19.28
N TYR A 4 -15.60 9.55 -19.99
CA TYR A 4 -16.96 9.04 -19.82
C TYR A 4 -17.09 7.54 -20.09
N ASN A 5 -16.22 6.95 -20.92
CA ASN A 5 -16.29 5.53 -21.25
C ASN A 5 -15.05 4.76 -20.77
N PRO A 6 -15.09 4.07 -19.60
CA PRO A 6 -13.96 3.31 -19.09
C PRO A 6 -13.53 2.18 -20.04
N SER A 7 -14.44 1.71 -20.91
CA SER A 7 -14.12 0.69 -21.91
C SER A 7 -13.20 1.25 -23.02
N GLU A 8 -13.35 2.52 -23.42
CA GLU A 8 -12.50 3.15 -24.43
C GLU A 8 -11.12 3.47 -23.89
N VAL A 9 -11.04 3.93 -22.63
CA VAL A 9 -9.76 4.17 -21.94
C VAL A 9 -8.96 2.87 -21.88
N LYS A 10 -9.59 1.76 -21.50
CA LYS A 10 -8.95 0.42 -21.47
C LYS A 10 -8.51 -0.05 -22.85
N LYS A 11 -9.36 0.09 -23.89
CA LYS A 11 -9.00 -0.28 -25.26
C LYS A 11 -7.81 0.53 -25.79
N THR A 12 -7.79 1.82 -25.47
CA THR A 12 -6.68 2.73 -25.84
C THR A 12 -5.39 2.36 -25.10
N ALA A 13 -5.48 2.08 -23.80
CA ALA A 13 -4.35 1.62 -23.00
C ALA A 13 -3.73 0.33 -23.58
N VAL A 14 -4.56 -0.65 -23.94
CA VAL A 14 -4.10 -1.91 -24.56
C VAL A 14 -3.46 -1.67 -25.93
N ARG A 15 -4.00 -0.74 -26.73
CA ARG A 15 -3.43 -0.37 -28.03
C ARG A 15 -2.05 0.27 -27.86
N ARG A 16 -1.93 1.29 -26.99
CA ARG A 16 -0.66 1.97 -26.69
C ARG A 16 0.40 1.02 -26.12
N LEU A 17 0.00 0.08 -25.27
CA LEU A 17 0.89 -0.96 -24.74
C LEU A 17 1.34 -1.96 -25.82
N ARG A 18 0.50 -2.26 -26.80
CA ARG A 18 0.86 -3.14 -27.91
C ARG A 18 1.87 -2.46 -28.84
N ASP A 19 1.68 -1.17 -29.07
CA ASP A 19 2.56 -0.36 -29.92
C ASP A 19 3.92 -0.11 -29.23
N ALA A 20 3.93 -0.03 -27.89
CA ALA A 20 5.15 0.11 -27.09
C ALA A 20 5.84 -1.25 -26.82
N GLY A 21 6.62 -1.74 -27.79
CA GLY A 21 7.34 -3.02 -27.68
C GLY A 21 8.27 -3.17 -26.46
N SER A 22 8.71 -2.05 -25.86
CA SER A 22 9.58 -2.04 -24.68
C SER A 22 8.84 -2.03 -23.33
N ALA A 23 7.51 -1.84 -23.30
CA ALA A 23 6.73 -1.76 -22.05
C ALA A 23 6.81 -3.05 -21.22
N LYS A 24 6.82 -4.21 -21.89
CA LYS A 24 6.97 -5.53 -21.23
C LYS A 24 8.33 -5.69 -20.54
N LYS A 25 9.40 -5.14 -21.12
CA LYS A 25 10.74 -5.19 -20.51
C LYS A 25 10.82 -4.36 -19.24
N VAL A 26 10.21 -3.17 -19.25
CA VAL A 26 10.15 -2.30 -18.06
C VAL A 26 9.35 -2.95 -16.93
N ALA A 27 8.22 -3.58 -17.27
CA ALA A 27 7.40 -4.31 -16.30
C ALA A 27 8.14 -5.50 -15.68
N LEU A 28 8.91 -6.24 -16.48
CA LEU A 28 9.73 -7.35 -16.00
C LEU A 28 10.81 -6.86 -15.03
N VAL A 29 11.53 -5.80 -15.40
CA VAL A 29 12.58 -5.22 -14.55
C VAL A 29 11.99 -4.68 -13.24
N TYR A 30 10.85 -3.99 -13.32
CA TYR A 30 10.13 -3.51 -12.13
C TYR A 30 9.70 -4.67 -11.22
N ALA A 31 8.98 -5.65 -11.76
CA ALA A 31 8.49 -6.79 -10.99
C ALA A 31 9.64 -7.58 -10.35
N GLY A 32 10.72 -7.82 -11.10
CA GLY A 32 11.92 -8.48 -10.61
C GLY A 32 12.61 -7.71 -9.49
N LEU A 33 12.76 -6.39 -9.62
CA LEU A 33 13.37 -5.55 -8.59
C LEU A 33 12.52 -5.48 -7.32
N THR A 34 11.19 -5.30 -7.44
CA THR A 34 10.31 -5.21 -6.28
C THR A 34 10.21 -6.54 -5.53
N LEU A 35 10.08 -7.65 -6.27
CA LEU A 35 9.97 -8.97 -5.66
C LEU A 35 11.33 -9.42 -5.11
N GLY A 36 12.42 -9.15 -5.82
CA GLY A 36 13.78 -9.39 -5.34
C GLY A 36 14.07 -8.62 -4.05
N LEU A 37 13.65 -7.35 -3.96
CA LEU A 37 13.76 -6.58 -2.72
C LEU A 37 12.94 -7.20 -1.58
N SER A 38 11.70 -7.61 -1.84
CA SER A 38 10.86 -8.26 -0.81
C SER A 38 11.42 -9.60 -0.34
N ALA A 39 11.93 -10.42 -1.26
CA ALA A 39 12.57 -11.69 -0.93
C ALA A 39 13.87 -11.48 -0.15
N LEU A 40 14.67 -10.47 -0.52
CA LEU A 40 15.89 -10.10 0.20
C LEU A 40 15.59 -9.67 1.63
N VAL A 41 14.55 -8.87 1.86
CA VAL A 41 14.13 -8.46 3.21
C VAL A 41 13.78 -9.69 4.05
N VAL A 42 12.96 -10.59 3.53
CA VAL A 42 12.56 -11.82 4.25
C VAL A 42 13.75 -12.75 4.50
N LEU A 43 14.64 -12.92 3.54
CA LEU A 43 15.85 -13.73 3.70
C LEU A 43 16.80 -13.16 4.75
N LEU A 44 17.01 -11.84 4.75
CA LEU A 44 17.82 -11.19 5.77
C LEU A 44 17.17 -11.30 7.15
N SER A 45 15.84 -11.16 7.26
CA SER A 45 15.12 -11.39 8.51
C SER A 45 15.32 -12.83 9.01
N LEU A 46 15.24 -13.83 8.14
CA LEU A 46 15.52 -15.23 8.50
C LEU A 46 16.95 -15.41 9.01
N VAL A 47 17.94 -14.82 8.34
CA VAL A 47 19.35 -14.90 8.77
C VAL A 47 19.55 -14.21 10.11
N LEU A 48 18.89 -13.06 10.34
CA LEU A 48 18.92 -12.35 11.61
C LEU A 48 18.30 -13.19 12.74
N ASP A 49 17.18 -13.86 12.49
CA ASP A 49 16.53 -14.76 13.45
C ASP A 49 17.45 -15.92 13.85
N LEU A 50 18.07 -16.59 12.88
CA LEU A 50 19.03 -17.67 13.15
C LEU A 50 20.23 -17.18 14.00
N LEU A 51 20.70 -15.96 13.75
CA LEU A 51 21.80 -15.36 14.52
C LEU A 51 21.37 -14.95 15.93
N ILE A 52 20.10 -14.55 16.11
CA ILE A 52 19.52 -14.24 17.41
C ILE A 52 19.41 -15.51 18.25
N ASP A 53 18.92 -16.60 17.67
CA ASP A 53 18.76 -17.89 18.37
C ASP A 53 20.10 -18.48 18.82
N GLN A 54 21.18 -18.23 18.06
CA GLN A 54 22.53 -18.66 18.43
C GLN A 54 23.20 -17.76 19.50
N SER A 55 22.66 -16.57 19.77
CA SER A 55 23.24 -15.59 20.70
C SER A 55 22.83 -15.81 22.18
N GLY A 56 22.99 -17.05 22.67
CA GLY A 56 22.73 -17.41 24.05
C GLY A 56 23.79 -16.91 25.05
N GLY A 57 23.37 -16.57 26.27
CA GLY A 57 24.25 -16.15 27.38
C GLY A 57 24.26 -14.64 27.67
N LEU A 58 24.79 -14.26 28.85
CA LEU A 58 24.85 -12.86 29.33
C LEU A 58 25.71 -11.95 28.43
N ASP A 59 26.77 -12.49 27.82
CA ASP A 59 27.63 -11.78 26.86
C ASP A 59 26.91 -11.55 25.50
N GLY A 60 25.91 -12.37 25.18
CA GLY A 60 25.11 -12.31 23.96
C GLY A 60 23.96 -11.30 23.98
N MET A 61 23.54 -10.80 25.15
CA MET A 61 22.38 -9.90 25.28
C MET A 61 22.56 -8.58 24.50
N GLY A 62 23.76 -8.00 24.51
CA GLY A 62 24.06 -6.80 23.74
C GLY A 62 23.93 -7.03 22.24
N ARG A 63 24.51 -8.13 21.74
CA ARG A 63 24.45 -8.53 20.32
C ARG A 63 23.01 -8.82 19.88
N ARG A 64 22.22 -9.52 20.71
CA ARG A 64 20.81 -9.82 20.44
C ARG A 64 19.98 -8.54 20.28
N THR A 65 20.18 -7.56 21.16
CA THR A 65 19.46 -6.28 21.09
C THR A 65 19.78 -5.53 19.80
N VAL A 66 21.03 -5.54 19.36
CA VAL A 66 21.44 -4.93 18.08
C VAL A 66 20.84 -5.68 16.89
N LEU A 67 20.82 -7.02 16.90
CA LEU A 67 20.23 -7.83 15.82
C LEU A 67 18.72 -7.61 15.70
N ILE A 68 17.99 -7.58 16.82
CA ILE A 68 16.55 -7.27 16.84
C ILE A 68 16.29 -5.85 16.31
N SER A 69 17.13 -4.88 16.71
CA SER A 69 17.02 -3.50 16.22
C SER A 69 17.23 -3.43 14.70
N LEU A 70 18.23 -4.15 14.17
CA LEU A 70 18.48 -4.27 12.72
C LEU A 70 17.31 -4.91 11.99
N GLN A 71 16.73 -5.98 12.54
CA GLN A 71 15.57 -6.67 11.97
C GLN A 71 14.36 -5.73 11.87
N ASN A 72 14.12 -4.89 12.87
CA ASN A 72 13.02 -3.91 12.84
C ASN A 72 13.27 -2.73 11.90
N ILE A 73 14.53 -2.34 11.68
CA ILE A 73 14.90 -1.24 10.78
C ILE A 73 14.89 -1.67 9.32
N LEU A 74 15.14 -2.95 9.03
CA LEU A 74 15.29 -3.45 7.66
C LEU A 74 14.07 -3.15 6.76
N PRO A 75 12.80 -3.36 7.18
CA PRO A 75 11.64 -2.96 6.40
C PRO A 75 11.55 -1.44 6.21
N ILE A 76 11.96 -0.65 7.19
CA ILE A 76 11.92 0.83 7.13
C ILE A 76 12.84 1.34 6.01
N ILE A 77 13.99 0.69 5.80
CA ILE A 77 14.92 1.02 4.71
C ILE A 77 14.38 0.57 3.34
N ALA A 78 13.62 -0.54 3.29
CA ALA A 78 13.06 -1.04 2.04
C ALA A 78 11.93 -0.15 1.48
N ILE A 79 11.14 0.49 2.36
CA ILE A 79 10.01 1.38 1.98
C ILE A 79 10.41 2.47 0.97
N PRO A 80 11.44 3.32 1.20
CA PRO A 80 11.80 4.37 0.25
C PRO A 80 12.24 3.80 -1.10
N VAL A 81 12.89 2.63 -1.11
CA VAL A 81 13.31 1.97 -2.36
C VAL A 81 12.08 1.49 -3.15
N SER A 82 11.10 0.87 -2.49
CA SER A 82 9.87 0.44 -3.17
C SER A 82 9.06 1.62 -3.71
N LEU A 83 8.98 2.72 -2.97
CA LEU A 83 8.30 3.95 -3.41
C LEU A 83 8.97 4.55 -4.66
N CYS A 84 10.30 4.55 -4.71
CA CYS A 84 11.04 5.07 -5.87
C CYS A 84 10.84 4.19 -7.11
N LEU A 85 10.87 2.86 -6.94
CA LEU A 85 10.58 1.93 -8.03
C LEU A 85 9.17 2.14 -8.57
N GLU A 86 8.18 2.33 -7.68
CA GLU A 86 6.79 2.57 -8.05
C GLU A 86 6.63 3.88 -8.85
N LEU A 87 7.24 4.98 -8.40
CA LEU A 87 7.19 6.24 -9.15
C LEU A 87 7.91 6.16 -10.50
N GLY A 88 9.07 5.50 -10.56
CA GLY A 88 9.78 5.25 -11.81
C GLY A 88 8.94 4.43 -12.80
N TYR A 89 8.17 3.47 -12.30
CA TYR A 89 7.25 2.66 -13.09
C TYR A 89 6.02 3.45 -13.56
N GLN A 90 5.41 4.28 -12.69
CA GLN A 90 4.32 5.18 -13.08
C GLN A 90 4.76 6.20 -14.14
N ALA A 91 5.99 6.75 -14.01
CA ALA A 91 6.57 7.65 -14.99
C ALA A 91 6.78 6.97 -16.35
N ALA A 92 7.23 5.71 -16.34
CA ALA A 92 7.36 4.90 -17.53
C ALA A 92 6.00 4.68 -18.22
N MET A 93 4.95 4.35 -17.45
CA MET A 93 3.60 4.13 -17.98
C MET A 93 2.94 5.41 -18.48
N LEU A 94 3.23 6.57 -17.88
CA LEU A 94 2.82 7.87 -18.40
C LEU A 94 3.44 8.17 -19.78
N ARG A 95 4.72 7.84 -19.97
CA ARG A 95 5.38 7.95 -21.29
C ARG A 95 4.74 7.02 -22.33
N VAL A 96 4.41 5.77 -21.95
CA VAL A 96 3.69 4.84 -22.83
C VAL A 96 2.32 5.40 -23.22
N ALA A 97 1.56 5.94 -22.25
CA ALA A 97 0.25 6.54 -22.51
C ALA A 97 0.33 7.70 -23.53
N ARG A 98 1.41 8.50 -23.44
CA ARG A 98 1.71 9.59 -24.38
C ARG A 98 2.28 9.12 -25.73
N GLY A 99 2.52 7.82 -25.90
CA GLY A 99 3.09 7.24 -27.12
C GLY A 99 4.58 7.48 -27.30
N GLN A 100 5.31 7.77 -26.21
CA GLN A 100 6.76 7.98 -26.22
C GLN A 100 7.50 6.65 -26.04
N CYS A 101 8.74 6.58 -26.52
CA CYS A 101 9.61 5.41 -26.29
C CYS A 101 10.02 5.31 -24.82
N VAL A 102 10.05 4.08 -24.29
CA VAL A 102 10.36 3.81 -22.89
C VAL A 102 11.53 2.85 -22.78
N THR A 103 12.49 3.16 -21.92
CA THR A 103 13.66 2.33 -21.63
C THR A 103 13.67 1.97 -20.14
N PRO A 104 14.29 0.85 -19.72
CA PRO A 104 14.38 0.49 -18.31
C PRO A 104 15.13 1.54 -17.45
N GLN A 105 15.90 2.44 -18.08
CA GLN A 105 16.50 3.58 -17.40
C GLN A 105 15.48 4.58 -16.85
N SER A 106 14.23 4.59 -17.35
CA SER A 106 13.17 5.44 -16.80
C SER A 106 12.83 5.11 -15.34
N LEU A 107 13.17 3.90 -14.86
CA LEU A 107 13.03 3.54 -13.44
C LEU A 107 13.96 4.37 -12.54
N ARG A 108 15.11 4.83 -13.05
CA ARG A 108 16.05 5.68 -12.30
C ARG A 108 15.48 7.07 -12.00
N LEU A 109 14.54 7.55 -12.80
CA LEU A 109 13.87 8.84 -12.57
C LEU A 109 13.13 8.89 -11.23
N GLY A 110 12.70 7.73 -10.71
CA GLY A 110 12.14 7.64 -9.37
C GLY A 110 13.15 7.94 -8.27
N PHE A 111 14.40 7.50 -8.44
CA PHE A 111 15.50 7.73 -7.50
C PHE A 111 16.00 9.17 -7.54
N ASP A 112 16.08 9.79 -8.73
CA ASP A 112 16.51 11.19 -8.88
C ASP A 112 15.60 12.18 -8.11
N ARG A 113 14.36 11.76 -7.81
CA ARG A 113 13.34 12.58 -7.13
C ARG A 113 12.90 12.01 -5.79
N LEU A 114 13.67 11.08 -5.22
CA LEU A 114 13.35 10.36 -3.99
C LEU A 114 12.92 11.31 -2.87
N TRP A 115 13.61 12.44 -2.71
CA TRP A 115 13.35 13.36 -1.59
C TRP A 115 12.03 14.13 -1.72
N VAL A 116 11.66 14.55 -2.94
CA VAL A 116 10.38 15.25 -3.19
C VAL A 116 9.22 14.26 -3.04
N LEU A 117 9.41 13.04 -3.56
CA LEU A 117 8.44 11.96 -3.41
C LEU A 117 8.23 11.59 -1.95
N LEU A 118 9.31 11.37 -1.21
CA LEU A 118 9.26 11.01 0.21
C LEU A 118 8.49 12.05 1.01
N ARG A 119 8.76 13.34 0.78
CA ARG A 119 8.00 14.44 1.41
C ARG A 119 6.51 14.41 1.04
N CYS A 120 6.18 14.11 -0.21
CA CYS A 120 4.78 14.01 -0.64
C CYS A 120 4.06 12.83 0.00
N VAL A 121 4.68 11.65 -0.02
CA VAL A 121 4.15 10.43 0.58
C VAL A 121 4.03 10.59 2.10
N LEU A 122 5.03 11.15 2.77
CA LEU A 122 4.96 11.42 4.21
C LEU A 122 3.84 12.40 4.56
N LEU A 123 3.66 13.46 3.76
CA LEU A 123 2.60 14.44 3.98
C LEU A 123 1.22 13.84 3.72
N GLU A 124 1.07 13.07 2.65
CA GLU A 124 -0.16 12.33 2.34
C GLU A 124 -0.47 11.30 3.43
N ALA A 125 0.52 10.52 3.85
CA ALA A 125 0.42 9.54 4.93
C ALA A 125 0.06 10.22 6.25
N ALA A 126 0.66 11.36 6.61
CA ALA A 126 0.33 12.10 7.82
C ALA A 126 -1.13 12.60 7.80
N ILE A 127 -1.62 13.07 6.65
CA ILE A 127 -3.01 13.50 6.48
C ILE A 127 -3.98 12.31 6.61
N LEU A 128 -3.68 11.19 5.94
CA LEU A 128 -4.50 9.99 5.99
C LEU A 128 -4.47 9.35 7.39
N PHE A 129 -3.32 9.34 8.05
CA PHE A 129 -3.13 8.87 9.41
C PHE A 129 -3.94 9.71 10.40
N GLY A 130 -3.90 11.04 10.28
CA GLY A 130 -4.74 11.93 11.09
C GLY A 130 -6.25 11.67 10.88
N ALA A 131 -6.68 11.42 9.63
CA ALA A 131 -8.06 11.05 9.35
C ALA A 131 -8.45 9.68 9.94
N CYS A 132 -7.52 8.70 9.90
CA CYS A 132 -7.70 7.39 10.51
C CYS A 132 -7.81 7.48 12.03
N LEU A 133 -6.92 8.23 12.69
CA LEU A 133 -6.99 8.47 14.14
C LEU A 133 -8.30 9.16 14.54
N GLY A 134 -8.73 10.16 13.76
CA GLY A 134 -10.02 10.82 13.96
C GLY A 134 -11.19 9.82 13.83
N GLY A 135 -11.17 8.96 12.80
CA GLY A 135 -12.17 7.92 12.61
C GLY A 135 -12.19 6.88 13.73
N LEU A 136 -11.01 6.47 14.22
CA LEU A 136 -10.87 5.53 15.34
C LEU A 136 -11.39 6.13 16.65
N TYR A 137 -11.05 7.39 16.93
CA TYR A 137 -11.53 8.10 18.11
C TYR A 137 -13.05 8.32 18.09
N LEU A 138 -13.60 8.73 16.95
CA LEU A 138 -15.05 8.85 16.80
C LEU A 138 -15.74 7.48 16.91
N GLY A 139 -15.10 6.44 16.41
CA GLY A 139 -15.62 5.08 16.48
C GLY A 139 -15.67 4.54 17.90
N SER A 140 -14.63 4.77 18.70
CA SER A 140 -14.62 4.36 20.10
C SER A 140 -15.66 5.13 20.92
N LEU A 141 -15.85 6.44 20.68
CA LEU A 141 -16.89 7.22 21.33
C LEU A 141 -18.30 6.75 20.97
N LEU A 142 -18.57 6.53 19.68
CA LEU A 142 -19.87 6.02 19.22
C LEU A 142 -20.15 4.63 19.78
N PHE A 143 -19.14 3.77 19.84
CA PHE A 143 -19.26 2.46 20.46
C PHE A 143 -19.64 2.58 21.94
N MET A 144 -18.93 3.40 22.73
CA MET A 144 -19.21 3.60 24.15
C MET A 144 -20.62 4.13 24.43
N MET A 145 -21.16 5.00 23.56
CA MET A 145 -22.52 5.54 23.70
C MET A 145 -23.61 4.64 23.11
N SER A 146 -23.25 3.49 22.51
CA SER A 146 -24.19 2.55 21.89
C SER A 146 -24.51 1.39 22.84
N PRO A 147 -25.68 0.74 22.71
CA PRO A 147 -26.03 -0.44 23.51
C PRO A 147 -25.12 -1.66 23.25
N PHE A 148 -24.22 -1.57 22.27
CA PHE A 148 -23.20 -2.59 22.04
C PHE A 148 -22.08 -2.56 23.09
N SER A 149 -21.88 -1.44 23.79
CA SER A 149 -20.87 -1.33 24.84
C SER A 149 -21.28 -2.03 26.13
N ASP A 150 -22.58 -2.14 26.42
CA ASP A 150 -23.11 -2.71 27.66
C ASP A 150 -22.56 -4.10 27.94
N ARG A 151 -22.52 -4.97 26.92
CA ARG A 151 -21.96 -6.33 27.03
C ARG A 151 -20.45 -6.33 27.30
N ALA A 152 -19.71 -5.39 26.71
CA ALA A 152 -18.28 -5.29 26.93
C ALA A 152 -17.97 -4.73 28.33
N VAL A 153 -18.77 -3.77 28.80
CA VAL A 153 -18.65 -3.18 30.15
C VAL A 153 -18.99 -4.20 31.22
N GLU A 154 -20.06 -4.99 31.03
CA GLU A 154 -20.46 -6.07 31.95
C GLU A 154 -19.37 -7.13 32.12
N LEU A 155 -18.71 -7.52 31.02
CA LEU A 155 -17.59 -8.47 31.04
C LEU A 155 -16.31 -7.89 31.67
N LEU A 156 -16.11 -6.57 31.60
CA LEU A 156 -14.93 -5.88 32.14
C LEU A 156 -15.12 -5.45 33.60
N GLN A 157 -16.35 -5.25 34.07
CA GLN A 157 -16.67 -4.81 35.43
C GLN A 157 -16.05 -5.68 36.54
N PRO A 158 -16.13 -7.03 36.52
CA PRO A 158 -15.51 -7.85 37.56
C PRO A 158 -13.98 -7.78 37.53
N LEU A 159 -13.37 -7.46 36.39
CA LEU A 159 -11.93 -7.27 36.28
C LEU A 159 -11.50 -5.93 36.86
N MET A 160 -12.31 -4.88 36.67
CA MET A 160 -12.07 -3.56 37.26
C MET A 160 -12.26 -3.55 38.78
N GLU A 161 -13.22 -4.33 39.29
CA GLU A 161 -13.47 -4.45 40.74
C GLU A 161 -12.40 -5.30 41.45
N ASN A 162 -11.84 -6.32 40.78
CA ASN A 162 -10.79 -7.18 41.33
C ASN A 162 -9.35 -6.69 41.07
N ALA A 163 -9.16 -5.71 40.16
CA ALA A 163 -7.87 -5.08 39.90
C ALA A 163 -7.47 -4.13 41.03
N THR A 164 -6.94 -4.69 42.11
CA THR A 164 -6.30 -3.92 43.19
C THR A 164 -4.79 -3.83 42.94
N VAL A 165 -4.13 -2.84 43.55
CA VAL A 165 -2.67 -2.61 43.51
C VAL A 165 -1.85 -3.86 43.90
N MET A 166 -2.48 -4.84 44.59
CA MET A 166 -1.86 -6.06 45.10
C MET A 166 -1.96 -7.27 44.15
N ASN A 167 -2.69 -7.18 43.02
CA ASN A 167 -2.78 -8.27 42.03
C ASN A 167 -2.70 -7.71 40.59
N PRO A 168 -1.50 -7.34 40.12
CA PRO A 168 -1.30 -6.64 38.83
C PRO A 168 -1.46 -7.55 37.61
N GLN A 169 -1.62 -8.86 37.78
CA GLN A 169 -1.82 -9.81 36.70
C GLN A 169 -3.29 -10.15 36.58
N VAL A 170 -4.02 -9.32 35.83
CA VAL A 170 -5.34 -9.70 35.30
C VAL A 170 -5.11 -10.73 34.20
N VAL A 171 -4.94 -11.99 34.59
CA VAL A 171 -4.92 -13.10 33.64
C VAL A 171 -6.38 -13.33 33.24
N LEU A 172 -6.74 -12.83 32.06
CA LEU A 172 -8.02 -13.17 31.45
C LEU A 172 -8.01 -14.68 31.17
N ASP A 173 -8.96 -15.40 31.76
CA ASP A 173 -9.22 -16.78 31.36
C ASP A 173 -9.54 -16.81 29.86
N SER A 174 -9.03 -17.81 29.14
CA SER A 174 -9.14 -17.96 27.68
C SER A 174 -10.58 -17.81 27.18
N GLY A 175 -11.56 -18.36 27.91
CA GLY A 175 -12.98 -18.23 27.57
C GLY A 175 -13.56 -16.83 27.77
N VAL A 176 -13.06 -16.05 28.73
CA VAL A 176 -13.47 -14.65 28.96
C VAL A 176 -12.84 -13.75 27.90
N TYR A 177 -11.61 -14.04 27.48
CA TYR A 177 -10.95 -13.35 26.37
C TYR A 177 -11.74 -13.49 25.06
N ASP A 178 -12.18 -14.71 24.71
CA ASP A 178 -12.97 -14.96 23.49
C ASP A 178 -14.32 -14.23 23.53
N GLN A 179 -14.99 -14.22 24.69
CA GLN A 179 -16.24 -13.50 24.88
C GLN A 179 -16.06 -11.99 24.80
N LEU A 180 -14.97 -11.46 25.36
CA LEU A 180 -14.62 -10.04 25.26
C LEU A 180 -14.30 -9.65 23.82
N MET A 181 -13.56 -10.47 23.09
CA MET A 181 -13.27 -10.25 21.67
C MET A 181 -14.55 -10.27 20.83
N GLY A 182 -15.49 -11.18 21.13
CA GLY A 182 -16.82 -11.20 20.52
C GLY A 182 -17.64 -9.94 20.83
N ALA A 183 -17.60 -9.44 22.06
CA ALA A 183 -18.27 -8.21 22.47
C ALA A 183 -17.63 -6.94 21.84
N MET A 184 -16.33 -6.98 21.55
CA MET A 184 -15.59 -5.90 20.89
C MET A 184 -15.68 -5.92 19.36
N ALA A 185 -16.11 -7.03 18.75
CA ALA A 185 -16.33 -7.13 17.31
C ALA A 185 -17.11 -5.94 16.69
N PRO A 186 -18.26 -5.49 17.25
CA PRO A 186 -18.96 -4.30 16.76
C PRO A 186 -18.12 -3.01 16.86
N ALA A 187 -17.27 -2.85 17.87
CA ALA A 187 -16.38 -1.70 17.99
C ALA A 187 -15.35 -1.68 16.84
N PHE A 188 -14.73 -2.82 16.54
CA PHE A 188 -13.81 -2.95 15.41
C PHE A 188 -14.51 -2.66 14.07
N GLY A 189 -15.72 -3.19 13.87
CA GLY A 189 -16.52 -2.92 12.67
C GLY A 189 -16.83 -1.43 12.49
N LEU A 190 -17.27 -0.77 13.56
CA LEU A 190 -17.63 0.65 13.54
C LEU A 190 -16.39 1.54 13.28
N CYS A 191 -15.28 1.28 13.97
CA CYS A 191 -14.01 1.96 13.73
C CYS A 191 -13.54 1.80 12.28
N LEU A 192 -13.57 0.58 11.74
CA LEU A 192 -13.18 0.31 10.35
C LEU A 192 -14.06 1.07 9.35
N ILE A 193 -15.38 1.09 9.56
CA ILE A 193 -16.32 1.82 8.69
C ILE A 193 -16.00 3.31 8.71
N LEU A 194 -15.83 3.92 9.90
CA LEU A 194 -15.54 5.35 10.00
C LEU A 194 -14.18 5.71 9.42
N MET A 195 -13.16 4.89 9.69
CA MET A 195 -11.85 5.04 9.07
C MET A 195 -11.98 5.00 7.54
N ALA A 196 -12.73 4.06 6.97
CA ALA A 196 -12.95 3.98 5.54
C ALA A 196 -13.70 5.21 5.01
N VAL A 197 -14.77 5.64 5.68
CA VAL A 197 -15.57 6.83 5.29
C VAL A 197 -14.73 8.11 5.29
N MET A 198 -13.78 8.25 6.22
CA MET A 198 -12.89 9.41 6.25
C MET A 198 -11.69 9.27 5.31
N ALA A 199 -11.01 8.12 5.30
CA ALA A 199 -9.77 7.93 4.56
C ALA A 199 -9.99 7.77 3.05
N VAL A 200 -11.03 7.04 2.62
CA VAL A 200 -11.26 6.75 1.19
C VAL A 200 -11.46 8.03 0.37
N PRO A 201 -12.35 8.98 0.74
CA PRO A 201 -12.50 10.21 -0.02
C PRO A 201 -11.23 11.06 -0.07
N LEU A 202 -10.43 11.04 1.01
CA LEU A 202 -9.15 11.76 1.05
C LEU A 202 -8.12 11.11 0.11
N ALA A 203 -7.99 9.79 0.13
CA ALA A 203 -7.12 9.04 -0.77
C ALA A 203 -7.49 9.32 -2.24
N PHE A 204 -8.78 9.33 -2.56
CA PHE A 204 -9.26 9.70 -3.90
C PHE A 204 -8.88 11.14 -4.30
N ARG A 205 -8.84 12.09 -3.36
CA ARG A 205 -8.45 13.48 -3.65
C ARG A 205 -6.95 13.65 -3.94
N TYR A 206 -6.10 12.79 -3.37
CA TYR A 206 -4.64 12.87 -3.51
C TYR A 206 -4.06 11.91 -4.54
N ARG A 207 -4.88 11.01 -5.08
CA ARG A 207 -4.45 9.97 -6.02
C ARG A 207 -3.69 10.44 -7.28
N MET A 208 -3.92 11.67 -7.74
CA MET A 208 -3.23 12.22 -8.91
C MET A 208 -1.92 12.93 -8.55
N ALA A 209 -1.57 13.07 -7.27
CA ALA A 209 -0.39 13.80 -6.82
C ALA A 209 0.92 13.19 -7.32
N GLN A 210 1.00 11.86 -7.40
CA GLN A 210 2.17 11.16 -7.92
C GLN A 210 2.41 11.48 -9.40
N TYR A 211 1.35 11.47 -10.22
CA TYR A 211 1.43 11.88 -11.63
C TYR A 211 1.81 13.36 -11.82
N VAL A 212 1.33 14.24 -10.93
CA VAL A 212 1.68 15.67 -10.93
C VAL A 212 3.16 15.91 -10.67
N ILE A 213 3.78 15.18 -9.73
CA ILE A 213 5.21 15.28 -9.43
C ILE A 213 6.06 14.78 -10.62
N ILE A 214 5.56 13.77 -11.33
CA ILE A 214 6.22 13.26 -12.53
C ILE A 214 6.22 14.33 -13.64
N ASP A 215 5.07 14.95 -13.89
CA ASP A 215 4.87 15.91 -14.98
C ASP A 215 5.53 17.27 -14.71
N LYS A 216 5.53 17.73 -13.45
CA LYS A 216 6.12 19.00 -13.01
C LYS A 216 7.25 18.76 -12.01
N PRO A 217 8.51 18.53 -12.46
CA PRO A 217 9.63 18.22 -11.57
C PRO A 217 9.96 19.28 -10.51
N GLY A 218 9.61 20.55 -10.75
CA GLY A 218 10.04 21.69 -9.92
C GLY A 218 9.08 22.09 -8.81
N ILE A 219 7.91 21.47 -8.69
CA ILE A 219 6.91 21.89 -7.69
C ILE A 219 7.14 21.20 -6.34
N PRO A 220 6.93 21.92 -5.22
CA PRO A 220 7.03 21.32 -3.89
C PRO A 220 5.85 20.37 -3.63
N ALA A 221 6.07 19.37 -2.78
CA ALA A 221 5.10 18.33 -2.43
C ALA A 221 3.70 18.87 -2.02
N MET A 222 3.64 19.95 -1.24
CA MET A 222 2.37 20.58 -0.83
C MET A 222 1.60 21.16 -2.02
N MET A 223 2.30 21.70 -3.03
CA MET A 223 1.66 22.21 -4.24
C MET A 223 1.13 21.07 -5.12
N ALA A 224 1.86 19.96 -5.22
CA ALA A 224 1.39 18.76 -5.93
C ALA A 224 0.09 18.21 -5.34
N LEU A 225 -0.02 18.12 -4.00
CA LEU A 225 -1.25 17.69 -3.32
C LEU A 225 -2.41 18.66 -3.55
N ARG A 226 -2.15 19.98 -3.52
CA ARG A 226 -3.16 21.00 -3.81
C ARG A 226 -3.65 20.91 -5.26
N GLU A 227 -2.76 20.69 -6.21
CA GLU A 227 -3.10 20.54 -7.63
C GLU A 227 -3.92 19.27 -7.86
N SER A 228 -3.54 18.14 -7.24
CA SER A 228 -4.35 16.91 -7.24
C SER A 228 -5.77 17.17 -6.73
N ARG A 229 -5.91 17.83 -5.57
CA ARG A 229 -7.23 18.15 -4.99
C ARG A 229 -8.07 19.01 -5.92
N LYS A 230 -7.47 20.00 -6.60
CA LYS A 230 -8.16 20.86 -7.58
C LYS A 230 -8.61 20.06 -8.79
N MET A 231 -7.76 19.21 -9.35
CA MET A 231 -8.09 18.35 -10.50
C MET A 231 -9.19 17.33 -10.19
N MET A 232 -9.25 16.87 -8.94
CA MET A 232 -10.26 15.90 -8.50
C MET A 232 -11.62 16.53 -8.17
N LYS A 233 -11.73 17.86 -8.07
CA LYS A 233 -13.01 18.55 -7.84
C LYS A 233 -13.90 18.41 -9.09
N GLY A 234 -14.99 17.65 -8.97
CA GLY A 234 -15.92 17.34 -10.08
C GLY A 234 -15.56 16.10 -10.90
N ASN A 235 -14.34 15.56 -10.76
CA ASN A 235 -13.88 14.37 -11.49
C ASN A 235 -13.76 13.10 -10.62
N ALA A 236 -13.88 13.22 -9.29
CA ALA A 236 -13.73 12.09 -8.37
C ALA A 236 -14.66 10.90 -8.68
N GLY A 237 -15.94 11.16 -8.97
CA GLY A 237 -16.89 10.11 -9.33
C GLY A 237 -16.55 9.41 -10.67
N ARG A 238 -15.85 10.09 -11.57
CA ARG A 238 -15.40 9.52 -12.86
C ARG A 238 -14.23 8.56 -12.65
N LEU A 239 -13.29 8.93 -11.79
CA LEU A 239 -12.20 8.04 -11.40
C LEU A 239 -12.72 6.82 -10.64
N LEU A 240 -13.72 7.01 -9.77
CA LEU A 240 -14.36 5.91 -9.05
C LEU A 240 -15.04 4.92 -10.01
N LYS A 241 -15.69 5.38 -11.08
CA LYS A 241 -16.20 4.49 -12.14
C LYS A 241 -15.09 3.69 -12.82
N LEU A 242 -13.93 4.31 -13.05
CA LEU A 242 -12.76 3.62 -13.59
C LEU A 242 -12.27 2.54 -12.61
N ASP A 243 -12.22 2.82 -11.31
CA ASP A 243 -11.85 1.86 -10.27
C ASP A 243 -12.82 0.69 -10.15
N ILE A 244 -14.12 0.97 -10.12
CA ILE A 244 -15.14 -0.07 -10.15
C ILE A 244 -14.93 -0.95 -11.38
N SER A 245 -14.61 -0.37 -12.54
CA SER A 245 -14.35 -1.18 -13.73
C SER A 245 -13.08 -2.04 -13.62
N LEU A 246 -12.14 -1.68 -12.74
CA LEU A 246 -10.85 -2.34 -12.51
C LEU A 246 -10.86 -3.18 -11.22
N TRP A 247 -12.03 -3.38 -10.60
CA TRP A 247 -12.19 -4.08 -9.32
C TRP A 247 -11.51 -5.45 -9.28
N TRP A 248 -11.54 -6.20 -10.39
CA TRP A 248 -10.95 -7.53 -10.50
C TRP A 248 -9.44 -7.51 -10.26
N TYR A 249 -8.74 -6.44 -10.64
CA TYR A 249 -7.30 -6.30 -10.39
C TYR A 249 -7.05 -6.09 -8.90
N TYR A 250 -7.81 -5.21 -8.26
CA TYR A 250 -7.73 -4.98 -6.82
C TYR A 250 -8.11 -6.22 -6.01
N GLY A 251 -9.13 -6.95 -6.46
CA GLY A 251 -9.51 -8.23 -5.86
C GLY A 251 -8.39 -9.27 -5.96
N LEU A 252 -7.75 -9.41 -7.12
CA LEU A 252 -6.60 -10.30 -7.30
C LEU A 252 -5.39 -9.89 -6.45
N ASP A 253 -5.08 -8.59 -6.36
CA ASP A 253 -3.97 -8.10 -5.53
C ASP A 253 -4.24 -8.33 -4.04
N VAL A 254 -5.47 -8.11 -3.57
CA VAL A 254 -5.88 -8.45 -2.19
C VAL A 254 -5.80 -9.95 -1.93
N LEU A 255 -6.31 -10.77 -2.85
CA LEU A 255 -6.21 -12.23 -2.75
C LEU A 255 -4.75 -12.69 -2.72
N ALA A 256 -3.87 -12.10 -3.54
CA ALA A 256 -2.44 -12.41 -3.50
C ALA A 256 -1.84 -12.11 -2.12
N ARG A 257 -2.14 -10.95 -1.54
CA ARG A 257 -1.67 -10.62 -0.18
C ARG A 257 -2.25 -11.54 0.88
N LEU A 258 -3.51 -11.97 0.74
CA LEU A 258 -4.13 -12.96 1.64
C LEU A 258 -3.44 -14.33 1.56
N LEU A 259 -2.94 -14.73 0.38
CA LEU A 259 -2.15 -15.97 0.25
C LEU A 259 -0.87 -15.95 1.10
N CYS A 260 -0.28 -14.77 1.31
CA CYS A 260 0.88 -14.63 2.20
C CYS A 260 0.55 -14.97 3.67
N TYR A 261 -0.72 -14.87 4.06
CA TYR A 261 -1.24 -15.25 5.38
C TYR A 261 -2.01 -16.58 5.33
N GLY A 262 -1.84 -17.36 4.25
CA GLY A 262 -2.58 -18.61 4.04
C GLY A 262 -2.37 -19.63 5.16
N ASP A 263 -1.18 -19.66 5.75
CA ASP A 263 -0.85 -20.46 6.94
C ASP A 263 -1.75 -20.12 8.14
N THR A 264 -1.85 -18.84 8.50
CA THR A 264 -2.68 -18.36 9.62
C THR A 264 -4.18 -18.51 9.33
N ILE A 265 -4.61 -18.29 8.08
CA ILE A 265 -6.02 -18.45 7.67
C ILE A 265 -6.43 -19.93 7.72
N LEU A 266 -5.56 -20.84 7.27
CA LEU A 266 -5.83 -22.29 7.34
C LEU A 266 -5.83 -22.79 8.78
N ALA A 267 -4.92 -22.29 9.62
CA ALA A 267 -4.91 -22.59 11.05
C ALA A 267 -6.20 -22.11 11.73
N LEU A 268 -6.67 -20.90 11.41
CA LEU A 268 -7.93 -20.35 11.90
C LEU A 268 -9.15 -21.16 11.41
N ALA A 269 -9.08 -21.74 10.21
CA ALA A 269 -10.11 -22.62 9.66
C ALA A 269 -10.06 -24.06 10.23
N GLY A 270 -9.15 -24.34 11.17
CA GLY A 270 -8.98 -25.67 11.78
C GLY A 270 -8.29 -26.69 10.86
N VAL A 271 -7.69 -26.25 9.76
CA VAL A 271 -6.98 -27.11 8.82
C VAL A 271 -5.48 -27.06 9.14
N SER A 272 -4.97 -28.11 9.76
CA SER A 272 -3.53 -28.30 9.96
C SER A 272 -2.92 -28.98 8.74
N LEU A 273 -1.92 -28.32 8.14
CA LEU A 273 -1.11 -28.95 7.10
C LEU A 273 -0.12 -29.93 7.75
N PRO A 274 0.23 -31.06 7.11
CA PRO A 274 1.15 -32.06 7.65
C PRO A 274 2.63 -31.62 7.63
N TRP A 275 2.91 -30.33 7.48
CA TRP A 275 4.24 -29.75 7.34
C TRP A 275 4.63 -28.98 8.61
N SER A 276 5.93 -28.81 8.83
CA SER A 276 6.42 -27.87 9.85
C SER A 276 5.95 -26.44 9.54
N ASP A 277 5.57 -25.68 10.57
CA ASP A 277 5.08 -24.30 10.47
C ASP A 277 6.01 -23.41 9.62
N THR A 278 7.32 -23.60 9.76
CA THR A 278 8.34 -22.88 9.00
C THR A 278 8.26 -23.18 7.50
N VAL A 279 8.06 -24.44 7.12
CA VAL A 279 7.94 -24.86 5.71
C VAL A 279 6.65 -24.33 5.10
N SER A 280 5.56 -24.33 5.88
CA SER A 280 4.28 -23.74 5.48
C SER A 280 4.43 -22.25 5.19
N TYR A 281 5.00 -21.48 6.12
CA TYR A 281 5.21 -20.04 5.97
C TYR A 281 6.00 -19.69 4.70
N TYR A 282 7.18 -20.30 4.51
CA TYR A 282 8.01 -20.02 3.31
C TYR A 282 7.39 -20.55 2.02
N GLY A 283 6.63 -21.65 2.09
CA GLY A 283 5.86 -22.16 0.96
C GLY A 283 4.79 -21.18 0.49
N PHE A 284 3.96 -20.67 1.41
CA PHE A 284 2.96 -19.64 1.11
C PHE A 284 3.59 -18.34 0.64
N PHE A 285 4.73 -17.94 1.20
CA PHE A 285 5.47 -16.78 0.74
C PHE A 285 5.99 -16.95 -0.70
N ALA A 286 6.53 -18.12 -1.06
CA ALA A 286 6.98 -18.40 -2.42
C ALA A 286 5.82 -18.37 -3.43
N VAL A 287 4.67 -18.95 -3.07
CA VAL A 287 3.45 -18.88 -3.89
C VAL A 287 2.98 -17.44 -4.04
N TYR A 288 2.99 -16.66 -2.95
CA TYR A 288 2.68 -15.23 -2.98
C TYR A 288 3.58 -14.48 -3.97
N LEU A 289 4.90 -14.67 -3.91
CA LEU A 289 5.84 -14.03 -4.85
C LEU A 289 5.55 -14.39 -6.31
N ALA A 290 5.22 -15.65 -6.60
CA ALA A 290 4.89 -16.10 -7.95
C ALA A 290 3.59 -15.48 -8.47
N VAL A 291 2.54 -15.44 -7.63
CA VAL A 291 1.26 -14.81 -7.97
C VAL A 291 1.44 -13.30 -8.15
N GLN A 292 2.17 -12.64 -7.24
CA GLN A 292 2.45 -11.22 -7.31
C GLN A 292 3.27 -10.85 -8.56
N PHE A 293 4.21 -11.70 -8.96
CA PHE A 293 4.95 -11.55 -10.22
C PHE A 293 4.00 -11.58 -11.42
N ALA A 294 3.09 -12.56 -11.47
CA ALA A 294 2.13 -12.67 -12.56
C ALA A 294 1.21 -11.43 -12.63
N ILE A 295 0.75 -10.92 -11.48
CA ILE A 295 -0.06 -9.70 -11.41
C ILE A 295 0.72 -8.49 -11.93
N TYR A 296 1.96 -8.28 -11.47
CA TYR A 296 2.78 -7.15 -11.90
C TYR A 296 3.17 -7.23 -13.38
N TYR A 297 3.51 -8.42 -13.87
CA TYR A 297 3.94 -8.60 -15.25
C TYR A 297 2.79 -8.47 -16.26
N PHE A 298 1.66 -9.13 -16.01
CA PHE A 298 0.57 -9.21 -17.01
C PHE A 298 -0.50 -8.13 -16.84
N LEU A 299 -0.87 -7.79 -15.61
CA LEU A 299 -2.09 -7.05 -15.31
C LEU A 299 -1.80 -5.58 -14.98
N ARG A 300 -0.76 -5.31 -14.18
CA ARG A 300 -0.42 -3.97 -13.69
C ARG A 300 -0.14 -2.97 -14.82
N ASN A 301 0.49 -3.41 -15.91
CA ASN A 301 0.75 -2.56 -17.09
C ASN A 301 -0.52 -1.91 -17.64
N ARG A 302 -1.61 -2.69 -17.76
CA ARG A 302 -2.88 -2.25 -18.35
C ARG A 302 -3.60 -1.26 -17.45
N VAL A 303 -3.50 -1.49 -16.14
CA VAL A 303 -4.13 -0.67 -15.11
C VAL A 303 -3.45 0.71 -15.05
N GLU A 304 -2.13 0.73 -15.03
CA GLU A 304 -1.35 1.95 -14.80
C GLU A 304 -1.33 2.84 -16.05
N THR A 305 -1.32 2.25 -17.25
CA THR A 305 -1.54 3.01 -18.49
C THR A 305 -2.96 3.57 -18.59
N ALA A 306 -3.98 2.88 -18.09
CA ALA A 306 -5.34 3.43 -18.02
C ALA A 306 -5.43 4.63 -17.07
N TYR A 307 -4.75 4.58 -15.91
CA TYR A 307 -4.65 5.72 -15.00
C TYR A 307 -3.86 6.89 -15.59
N ALA A 308 -2.77 6.62 -16.30
CA ALA A 308 -2.01 7.65 -17.01
C ALA A 308 -2.84 8.37 -18.08
N ILE A 309 -3.65 7.63 -18.86
CA ILE A 309 -4.57 8.23 -19.85
C ILE A 309 -5.66 9.05 -19.14
N ALA A 310 -6.21 8.54 -18.04
CA ALA A 310 -7.18 9.29 -17.23
C ALA A 310 -6.57 10.59 -16.67
N TYR A 311 -5.33 10.55 -16.20
CA TYR A 311 -4.60 11.74 -15.75
C TYR A 311 -4.47 12.79 -16.87
N ASP A 312 -3.95 12.41 -18.05
CA ASP A 312 -3.76 13.34 -19.17
C ASP A 312 -5.08 13.97 -19.65
N SER A 313 -6.21 13.28 -19.47
CA SER A 313 -7.54 13.81 -19.81
C SER A 313 -8.16 14.73 -18.76
N ILE A 314 -7.75 14.62 -17.50
CA ILE A 314 -8.23 15.46 -16.38
C ILE A 314 -7.37 16.73 -16.24
N ARG A 315 -6.10 16.66 -16.66
CA ARG A 315 -5.16 17.78 -16.58
C ARG A 315 -5.74 18.99 -17.33
N PRO A 316 -5.80 20.19 -16.71
CA PRO A 316 -6.13 21.40 -17.43
C PRO A 316 -5.09 21.59 -18.55
N LYS A 317 -5.55 21.73 -19.80
CA LYS A 317 -4.68 22.09 -20.91
C LYS A 317 -4.00 23.40 -20.53
N GLU A 318 -2.70 23.38 -20.30
CA GLU A 318 -1.93 24.62 -20.14
C GLU A 318 -2.23 25.47 -21.39
N ALA A 319 -2.58 26.74 -21.17
CA ALA A 319 -2.67 27.67 -22.28
C ALA A 319 -1.36 27.54 -23.06
N GLN A 320 -1.45 27.35 -24.38
CA GLN A 320 -0.28 27.46 -25.25
C GLN A 320 0.23 28.89 -25.10
N THR A 321 1.06 29.14 -24.08
CA THR A 321 1.84 30.34 -23.99
C THR A 321 2.86 30.22 -25.10
N GLY A 322 2.58 30.89 -26.23
CA GLY A 322 3.53 31.05 -27.31
C GLY A 322 4.84 31.58 -26.73
N GLY A 323 5.90 30.79 -26.86
CA GLY A 323 7.19 31.10 -26.27
C GLY A 323 8.03 29.84 -26.10
N ALA A 324 8.87 29.59 -27.10
CA ALA A 324 9.84 28.50 -27.13
C ALA A 324 10.64 28.35 -25.83
N VAL A 325 10.82 27.11 -25.36
CA VAL A 325 12.06 26.62 -24.74
C VAL A 325 12.18 25.10 -24.99
N LEU A 326 13.00 24.78 -26.01
CA LEU A 326 14.05 23.75 -26.05
C LEU A 326 13.64 22.30 -25.69
N GLY A 327 13.67 21.34 -26.61
CA GLY A 327 14.85 20.98 -27.39
C GLY A 327 15.94 20.42 -26.45
N SER A 328 16.24 19.12 -26.56
CA SER A 328 17.42 18.48 -25.98
C SER A 328 17.66 18.64 -24.46
N ILE A 329 17.03 17.78 -23.66
CA ILE A 329 17.69 17.25 -22.45
C ILE A 329 17.36 15.75 -22.45
N PHE A 330 18.40 14.92 -22.50
CA PHE A 330 18.41 13.45 -22.63
C PHE A 330 18.43 12.88 -24.07
N GLN A 331 19.48 13.26 -24.81
CA GLN A 331 20.41 12.23 -25.32
C GLN A 331 21.20 11.65 -24.15
#